data_AF-A0A958C330-F1
#
_entry.id   AF-A0A958C330-F1
#
_cell.length_a   1.000
_cell.length_b   1.000
_cell.length_c   1.000
_cell.angle_alpha   90.00
_cell.angle_beta   90.00
_cell.angle_gamma   90.00
#
_symmetry.space_group_name_H-M   'P 1'
#
loop_
_entity.id
_entity.type
_entity.pdbx_description
1 polymer ?
#
loop_
_entity_poly.entity_id
_entity_poly.type
_entity_poly.pdbx_seq_one_letter_code
_entity_poly.pdbx_strand_id
1 'polypeptide(L)' 'MARPLCDSEFIYGLHDSGGEEVMRAARRPGWIVFSERIGSNPQDFGSRDYSQWSDADFGVIVR' A
#
# COMPACT_ATOMS: atom_id res chain seq x y z
N MET A 1 -6.57 27.28 -10.64
CA MET A 1 -6.76 26.17 -11.60
C MET A 1 -6.67 24.87 -10.82
N ALA A 2 -7.65 23.98 -10.95
CA ALA A 2 -7.50 22.61 -10.47
C ALA A 2 -6.33 21.98 -11.23
N ARG A 3 -5.38 21.37 -10.52
CA ARG A 3 -4.28 20.64 -11.17
C ARG A 3 -4.87 19.50 -12.01
N PRO A 4 -4.32 19.20 -13.20
CA PRO A 4 -4.63 17.94 -13.84
C PRO A 4 -4.20 16.85 -12.88
N LEU A 5 -5.16 16.11 -12.38
CA LEU A 5 -4.92 14.92 -11.61
C LEU A 5 -4.45 13.87 -12.63
N CYS A 6 -3.14 13.67 -12.74
CA CYS A 6 -2.56 12.47 -13.37
C CYS A 6 -2.79 11.25 -12.47
N ASP A 7 -4.00 11.13 -11.92
CA ASP A 7 -4.40 10.00 -11.11
C ASP A 7 -4.83 8.94 -12.11
N SER A 8 -4.10 7.83 -12.16
CA SER A 8 -4.61 6.65 -12.85
C SER A 8 -5.89 6.22 -12.14
N GLU A 9 -7.00 6.01 -12.88
CA GLU A 9 -8.23 5.43 -12.32
C GLU A 9 -8.00 4.05 -11.70
N PHE A 10 -6.86 3.43 -12.00
CA PHE A 10 -6.41 2.13 -11.50
C PHE A 10 -5.41 2.22 -10.34
N ILE A 11 -4.92 3.42 -9.99
CA ILE A 11 -4.06 3.65 -8.81
C ILE A 11 -4.88 4.45 -7.79
N TYR A 12 -5.76 3.74 -7.09
CA TYR A 12 -6.39 4.19 -5.86
C TYR A 12 -5.89 3.32 -4.72
N GLY A 13 -5.81 3.89 -3.53
CA GLY A 13 -5.18 3.20 -2.42
C GLY A 13 -5.24 3.94 -1.09
N LEU A 14 -4.75 3.28 -0.06
CA LEU A 14 -4.66 3.81 1.30
C LEU A 14 -3.20 4.03 1.68
N HIS A 15 -2.98 5.07 2.48
CA HIS A 15 -1.72 5.22 3.19
C HIS A 15 -1.86 4.51 4.54
N ASP A 16 -0.97 3.54 4.77
CA ASP A 16 -0.98 2.60 5.88
C ASP A 16 -2.20 1.67 5.93
N SER A 17 -2.04 0.55 6.64
CA SER A 17 -3.09 -0.46 6.81
C SER A 17 -4.19 -0.02 7.77
N GLY A 18 -5.41 -0.54 7.59
CA GLY A 18 -6.55 -0.33 8.49
C GLY A 18 -7.85 0.12 7.80
N GLY A 19 -7.82 0.45 6.50
CA GLY A 19 -9.01 0.83 5.72
C GLY A 19 -9.36 -0.17 4.61
N GLU A 20 -8.67 -1.31 4.54
CA GLU A 20 -8.80 -2.31 3.48
C GLU A 20 -10.20 -2.90 3.41
N GLU A 21 -10.90 -2.95 4.54
CA GLU A 21 -12.29 -3.41 4.59
C GLU A 21 -13.22 -2.59 3.71
N VAL A 22 -12.97 -1.28 3.56
CA VAL A 22 -13.75 -0.40 2.67
C VAL A 22 -13.54 -0.81 1.21
N MET A 23 -12.30 -1.09 0.83
CA MET A 23 -11.95 -1.55 -0.53
C MET A 23 -12.48 -2.96 -0.81
N ARG A 24 -12.43 -3.87 0.19
CA ARG A 24 -13.06 -5.19 0.09
C ARG A 24 -14.57 -5.10 -0.06
N ALA A 25 -15.24 -4.28 0.75
CA ALA A 25 -16.69 -4.09 0.68
C ALA A 25 -17.13 -3.54 -0.68
N ALA A 26 -16.30 -2.67 -1.28
CA ALA A 26 -16.51 -2.15 -2.63
C ALA A 26 -16.17 -3.16 -3.75
N ARG A 27 -15.62 -4.34 -3.43
CA ARG A 27 -15.08 -5.35 -4.38
C ARG A 27 -14.09 -4.76 -5.37
N ARG A 28 -13.25 -3.84 -4.88
CA ARG A 28 -12.27 -3.11 -5.67
C ARG A 28 -10.96 -3.06 -4.87
N PRO A 29 -10.14 -4.12 -4.93
CA PRO A 29 -8.82 -4.11 -4.32
C PRO A 29 -8.00 -2.97 -4.93
N GLY A 30 -7.26 -2.24 -4.10
CA GLY A 30 -6.41 -1.13 -4.51
C GLY A 30 -4.97 -1.33 -4.05
N TRP A 31 -4.24 -0.24 -3.95
CA TRP A 31 -2.87 -0.24 -3.43
C TRP A 31 -2.83 0.16 -1.96
N ILE A 32 -1.93 -0.45 -1.20
CA ILE A 32 -1.64 -0.02 0.18
C ILE A 32 -0.19 0.42 0.22
N VAL A 33 0.02 1.67 0.61
CA VAL A 33 1.34 2.27 0.71
C VAL A 33 1.80 2.19 2.16
N PHE A 34 2.88 1.49 2.40
CA PHE A 34 3.55 1.41 3.70
C PHE A 34 4.79 2.29 3.70
N SER A 35 4.97 3.04 4.79
CA SER A 35 6.23 3.73 5.06
C SER A 35 7.08 2.83 5.95
N GLU A 36 8.20 2.32 5.43
CA GLU A 36 9.09 1.44 6.20
C GLU A 36 10.36 2.20 6.57
N ARG A 37 10.73 2.16 7.85
CA ARG A 37 12.00 2.74 8.29
C ARG A 37 13.11 1.76 7.95
N ILE A 38 14.01 2.18 7.06
CA ILE A 38 15.31 1.53 6.90
C ILE A 38 16.21 1.97 8.05
N GLY A 39 16.67 1.00 8.85
CA GLY A 39 17.61 1.21 9.94
C GLY A 39 19.04 1.49 9.43
N SER A 40 19.94 1.84 10.35
CA SER A 40 21.36 2.09 10.04
C SER A 40 22.28 0.88 10.32
N ASN A 41 21.73 -0.25 10.78
CA ASN A 41 22.49 -1.48 10.99
C ASN A 41 22.67 -2.22 9.65
N PRO A 42 23.92 -2.36 9.14
CA PRO A 42 24.17 -3.03 7.86
C PRO A 42 23.97 -4.55 7.90
N GLN A 43 23.78 -5.14 9.09
CA GLN A 43 23.48 -6.57 9.26
C GLN A 43 21.98 -6.84 9.43
N ASP A 44 21.15 -5.79 9.43
CA ASP A 44 19.71 -5.93 9.47
C ASP A 44 19.16 -6.05 8.05
N PHE A 45 18.78 -7.27 7.69
CA PHE A 45 18.13 -7.61 6.42
C PHE A 45 16.63 -7.89 6.60
N GLY A 46 16.09 -7.55 7.78
CA GLY A 46 14.68 -7.73 8.08
C GLY A 46 13.79 -6.76 7.31
N SER A 47 12.56 -7.17 7.06
CA SER A 47 11.47 -6.32 6.58
C SER A 47 10.17 -6.82 7.19
N ARG A 48 9.12 -5.99 7.16
CA ARG A 48 7.79 -6.41 7.59
C ARG A 48 7.24 -7.46 6.62
N ASP A 49 6.47 -8.41 7.15
CA ASP A 49 5.70 -9.33 6.31
C ASP A 49 4.43 -8.63 5.78
N TYR A 50 4.29 -8.61 4.46
CA TYR A 50 3.16 -8.00 3.75
C TYR A 50 2.19 -9.02 3.15
N SER A 51 2.41 -10.32 3.37
CA SER A 51 1.67 -11.41 2.73
C SER A 51 0.16 -11.32 2.97
N GLN A 52 -0.27 -10.85 4.14
CA GLN A 52 -1.69 -10.70 4.47
C GLN A 52 -2.48 -9.78 3.52
N TRP A 53 -1.80 -8.85 2.82
CA TRP A 53 -2.42 -7.97 1.84
C TRP A 53 -2.24 -8.46 0.41
N SER A 54 -1.03 -8.93 0.05
CA SER A 54 -0.78 -9.46 -1.30
C SER A 54 -1.60 -10.71 -1.58
N ASP A 55 -1.73 -11.61 -0.60
CA ASP A 55 -2.54 -12.82 -0.72
C ASP A 55 -4.05 -12.50 -0.75
N ALA A 56 -4.42 -11.29 -0.33
CA ALA A 56 -5.78 -10.77 -0.35
C ALA A 56 -6.08 -9.89 -1.57
N ASP A 57 -5.29 -10.02 -2.64
CA ASP A 57 -5.44 -9.34 -3.94
C ASP A 57 -5.19 -7.81 -3.90
N PHE A 58 -4.59 -7.30 -2.81
CA PHE A 58 -4.14 -5.91 -2.73
C PHE A 58 -2.75 -5.73 -3.33
N GLY A 59 -2.55 -4.63 -4.05
CA GLY A 59 -1.22 -4.17 -4.42
C GLY A 59 -0.51 -3.57 -3.19
N VAL A 60 0.78 -3.85 -3.02
CA VAL A 60 1.60 -3.31 -1.92
C VAL A 60 2.71 -2.44 -2.49
N ILE A 61 2.85 -1.22 -1.96
CA ILE A 61 3.97 -0.33 -2.25
C ILE A 61 4.67 -0.03 -0.93
N VAL A 62 5.98 -0.20 -0.89
CA VAL A 62 6.81 0.15 0.26
C VAL A 62 7.75 1.27 -0.15
N ARG A 63 7.89 2.28 0.71
CA ARG A 63 8.79 3.42 0.50
C ARG A 63 9.52 3.82 1.77
#